data_AF-A0A8C3P5Q1-F1
#
_entry.id   AF-A0A8C3P5Q1-F1
#
_cell.length_a   1.000
_cell.length_b   1.000
_cell.length_c   1.000
_cell.angle_alpha   90.00
_cell.angle_beta   90.00
_cell.angle_gamma   90.00
#
_symmetry.space_group_name_H-M   'P 1'
#
loop_
_entity.id
_entity.type
_entity.pdbx_description
1 polymer ?
#
loop_
_entity_poly.entity_id
_entity_poly.type
_entity_poly.pdbx_seq_one_letter_code
_entity_poly.pdbx_strand_id
1 'polypeptide(L)'
;MSPRPPRLSPPQLPRPAGAGPRASRVRSRPIAGPGAGAVLRLPGQGRAGHRLRRRRRLVAVIAVVAMSQDERYAFIAEWYDPNASLFRRYELLYYPKDSSIEMYDVKNRRTFLRRTKYESLHLEDLYVGSKVTVFSRRLTIVDYGNLYTSRKLGSRKERTLALIKPDGMRKIGELFDIIINAGLTITKAKMMLLSRKEAADFYADHRAKPYYHELLQLIMSGPILAMELLGDDAVSKWRAIVGPANPTTTESDTLDSISESFGHYGLRDAAHGPDSVASAAKELELFFPSSGGRGPVSSAKFTNCTCCIIKPHAVNEGLAGKIIKAILKEGFEISALQMFNMERTNVEEFYEIYKGVVPEYLEMVSELCSGPCIAMEIRQFDPSKVFRDFCGPSDPGLEHGQGGRWMGGSSSWHLSSSHR
;
A
#
# COMPACT_ATOMS: atom_id res chain seq x y z
N MET A 1 -47.40 30.65 -33.78
CA MET A 1 -47.55 31.36 -32.50
C MET A 1 -47.93 30.35 -31.44
N SER A 2 -46.95 29.88 -30.67
CA SER A 2 -47.11 28.78 -29.71
C SER A 2 -47.24 29.35 -28.28
N PRO A 3 -48.09 28.78 -27.40
CA PRO A 3 -48.48 29.39 -26.14
C PRO A 3 -47.40 29.26 -25.06
N ARG A 4 -47.24 30.30 -24.24
CA ARG A 4 -46.33 30.35 -23.08
C ARG A 4 -46.88 29.51 -21.91
N PRO A 5 -46.03 28.77 -21.17
CA PRO A 5 -46.42 28.13 -19.92
C PRO A 5 -46.49 29.12 -18.73
N PRO A 6 -47.25 28.80 -17.67
CA PRO A 6 -47.55 29.71 -16.56
C PRO A 6 -46.38 29.84 -15.55
N ARG A 7 -46.30 31.02 -14.91
CA ARG A 7 -45.31 31.38 -13.89
C ARG A 7 -45.59 30.67 -12.56
N LEU A 8 -44.59 30.02 -11.98
CA LEU A 8 -44.59 29.49 -10.61
C LEU A 8 -44.05 30.54 -9.63
N SER A 9 -44.77 30.76 -8.53
CA SER A 9 -44.41 31.67 -7.43
C SER A 9 -43.30 31.09 -6.54
N PRO A 10 -42.40 31.92 -5.97
CA PRO A 10 -41.32 31.46 -5.11
C PRO A 10 -41.80 31.11 -3.68
N PRO A 11 -41.12 30.19 -2.97
CA PRO A 11 -41.47 29.78 -1.61
C PRO A 11 -41.09 30.84 -0.56
N GLN A 12 -41.95 30.98 0.46
CA GLN A 12 -41.76 31.90 1.59
C GLN A 12 -40.71 31.37 2.59
N LEU A 13 -39.78 32.24 2.99
CA LEU A 13 -38.83 32.03 4.09
C LEU A 13 -39.48 32.38 5.45
N PRO A 14 -39.22 31.61 6.53
CA PRO A 14 -39.68 31.97 7.87
C PRO A 14 -38.83 33.12 8.48
N ARG A 15 -39.52 34.03 9.16
CA ARG A 15 -38.98 35.24 9.84
C ARG A 15 -38.21 34.88 11.13
N PRO A 16 -37.19 35.66 11.52
CA PRO A 16 -36.53 35.53 12.82
C PRO A 16 -37.29 36.29 13.92
N ALA A 17 -37.35 35.70 15.12
CA ALA A 17 -37.96 36.29 16.30
C ALA A 17 -36.94 37.10 17.13
N GLY A 18 -37.26 38.38 17.34
CA GLY A 18 -37.27 39.04 18.66
C GLY A 18 -35.95 39.29 19.40
N ALA A 19 -35.53 40.55 19.43
CA ALA A 19 -34.43 41.09 20.23
C ALA A 19 -34.86 41.60 21.62
N GLY A 20 -33.96 41.43 22.61
CA GLY A 20 -33.72 42.34 23.75
C GLY A 20 -34.55 42.15 25.03
N PRO A 21 -34.08 42.65 26.21
CA PRO A 21 -33.18 43.80 26.34
C PRO A 21 -31.99 43.70 27.35
N ARG A 22 -30.97 44.50 26.99
CA ARG A 22 -30.11 45.42 27.78
C ARG A 22 -29.23 44.96 28.96
N ALA A 23 -28.00 45.45 28.84
CA ALA A 23 -26.83 45.38 29.69
C ALA A 23 -26.89 46.21 30.98
N SER A 24 -26.07 45.83 31.96
CA SER A 24 -25.48 46.73 32.96
C SER A 24 -23.98 46.46 33.11
N ARG A 25 -23.26 47.53 33.44
CA ARG A 25 -21.84 47.77 33.18
C ARG A 25 -21.05 47.64 34.49
N VAL A 26 -19.91 46.95 34.43
CA VAL A 26 -18.60 47.22 35.07
C VAL A 26 -18.58 47.74 36.53
N ARG A 27 -17.87 47.00 37.40
CA ARG A 27 -16.89 47.56 38.36
C ARG A 27 -15.77 46.55 38.65
N SER A 28 -14.64 47.09 39.06
CA SER A 28 -13.29 46.58 38.88
C SER A 28 -12.52 46.46 40.21
N ARG A 29 -11.49 45.57 40.21
CA ARG A 29 -10.28 45.51 41.08
C ARG A 29 -10.39 44.83 42.47
N PRO A 30 -9.27 44.46 43.16
CA PRO A 30 -8.16 43.57 42.71
C PRO A 30 -7.57 42.66 43.85
N ILE A 31 -6.62 41.77 43.49
CA ILE A 31 -5.44 41.24 44.27
C ILE A 31 -5.64 40.52 45.64
N ALA A 32 -5.14 39.27 45.76
CA ALA A 32 -4.17 38.83 46.79
C ALA A 32 -3.74 37.36 46.57
N GLY A 33 -2.45 37.09 46.78
CA GLY A 33 -1.73 35.84 46.46
C GLY A 33 -1.71 34.76 47.58
N PRO A 34 -0.72 33.85 47.53
CA PRO A 34 -0.83 32.46 47.98
C PRO A 34 -0.36 32.21 49.43
N GLY A 35 -0.85 31.15 50.05
CA GLY A 35 -0.47 30.70 51.40
C GLY A 35 -0.27 29.19 51.48
N ALA A 36 0.88 28.79 51.99
CA ALA A 36 1.45 27.46 52.02
C ALA A 36 0.88 26.52 53.09
N GLY A 37 1.04 25.21 52.86
CA GLY A 37 1.54 24.24 53.83
C GLY A 37 0.59 23.71 54.91
N ALA A 38 0.32 22.41 54.89
CA ALA A 38 0.35 21.57 56.10
C ALA A 38 0.30 20.07 55.74
N VAL A 39 1.40 19.39 56.05
CA VAL A 39 1.49 17.94 56.23
C VAL A 39 0.88 17.61 57.59
N LEU A 40 0.03 16.58 57.70
CA LEU A 40 -0.14 15.86 58.96
C LEU A 40 -0.66 14.42 58.78
N ARG A 41 -0.11 13.57 59.65
CA ARG A 41 -0.06 12.11 59.67
C ARG A 41 -1.40 11.41 59.99
N LEU A 42 -1.49 10.15 59.55
CA LEU A 42 -2.37 9.09 60.07
C LEU A 42 -2.06 8.77 61.55
N PRO A 43 -3.01 8.20 62.33
CA PRO A 43 -3.01 6.74 62.47
C PRO A 43 -4.40 6.09 62.69
N GLY A 44 -4.50 4.78 62.45
CA GLY A 44 -5.65 3.96 62.88
C GLY A 44 -5.69 2.56 62.25
N GLN A 45 -4.97 1.61 62.85
CA GLN A 45 -5.13 0.17 62.59
C GLN A 45 -6.38 -0.38 63.28
N GLY A 46 -7.10 -1.30 62.65
CA GLY A 46 -8.25 -1.99 63.24
C GLY A 46 -8.85 -3.11 62.40
N ARG A 47 -8.15 -4.25 62.35
CA ARG A 47 -8.59 -5.65 62.14
C ARG A 47 -9.94 -5.94 61.46
N ALA A 48 -9.88 -6.61 60.31
CA ALA A 48 -10.78 -7.72 59.98
C ALA A 48 -10.05 -8.75 59.09
N GLY A 49 -9.53 -9.78 59.74
CA GLY A 49 -8.99 -10.97 59.08
C GLY A 49 -10.10 -11.90 58.60
N HIS A 50 -9.72 -12.80 57.70
CA HIS A 50 -10.49 -13.99 57.29
C HIS A 50 -11.78 -13.75 56.50
N ARG A 51 -11.64 -13.36 55.23
CA ARG A 51 -12.41 -13.92 54.08
C ARG A 51 -11.98 -13.22 52.79
N LEU A 52 -10.86 -13.66 52.19
CA LEU A 52 -10.69 -13.78 50.73
C LEU A 52 -9.35 -14.43 50.32
N ARG A 53 -8.87 -15.44 51.07
CA ARG A 53 -7.88 -16.42 50.60
C ARG A 53 -8.54 -17.40 49.59
N ARG A 54 -9.14 -16.87 48.53
CA ARG A 54 -9.60 -17.61 47.33
C ARG A 54 -9.51 -16.78 46.03
N ARG A 55 -8.77 -15.66 46.01
CA ARG A 55 -8.49 -14.86 44.80
C ARG A 55 -7.00 -14.67 44.48
N ARG A 56 -6.13 -15.58 44.96
CA ARG A 56 -4.69 -15.60 44.61
C ARG A 56 -4.22 -16.91 43.94
N ARG A 57 -5.16 -17.76 43.49
CA ARG A 57 -4.85 -18.98 42.70
C ARG A 57 -5.37 -18.96 41.26
N LEU A 58 -5.91 -17.83 40.79
CA LEU A 58 -6.36 -17.67 39.39
C LEU A 58 -5.55 -16.65 38.57
N VAL A 59 -4.51 -16.06 39.15
CA VAL A 59 -3.54 -15.18 38.44
C VAL A 59 -2.17 -15.87 38.32
N ALA A 60 -2.07 -17.15 38.69
CA ALA A 60 -0.83 -17.94 38.66
C ALA A 60 -0.99 -19.25 37.88
N VAL A 61 -1.85 -19.27 36.86
CA VAL A 61 -2.01 -20.39 35.90
C VAL A 61 -1.66 -19.96 34.46
N ILE A 62 -1.14 -18.75 34.27
CA ILE A 62 -0.54 -18.29 32.99
C ILE A 62 0.93 -17.83 33.24
N ALA A 63 1.59 -18.43 34.22
CA ALA A 63 2.99 -18.10 34.55
C ALA A 63 3.81 -19.34 34.97
N VAL A 64 3.44 -20.53 34.47
CA VAL A 64 4.25 -21.74 34.58
C VAL A 64 4.32 -22.41 33.21
N VAL A 65 4.97 -21.73 32.26
CA VAL A 65 5.81 -22.34 31.23
C VAL A 65 6.97 -21.36 31.03
N ALA A 66 7.87 -21.33 32.00
CA ALA A 66 9.17 -20.70 31.80
C ALA A 66 10.11 -21.76 31.20
N MET A 67 10.80 -21.35 30.13
CA MET A 67 12.04 -21.92 29.60
C MET A 67 11.94 -23.07 28.58
N SER A 68 11.61 -22.70 27.34
CA SER A 68 12.29 -23.21 26.15
C SER A 68 12.17 -22.16 25.03
N GLN A 69 12.83 -21.01 25.15
CA GLN A 69 12.60 -19.92 24.19
C GLN A 69 13.49 -20.08 22.95
N ASP A 70 13.05 -20.92 22.02
CA ASP A 70 13.19 -20.53 20.61
C ASP A 70 12.54 -19.14 20.48
N GLU A 71 13.29 -18.16 19.97
CA GLU A 71 12.74 -16.85 19.66
C GLU A 71 11.49 -17.03 18.80
N ARG A 72 10.37 -16.42 19.21
CA ARG A 72 9.09 -16.52 18.51
C ARG A 72 8.33 -15.21 18.58
N TYR A 73 7.54 -14.97 17.55
CA TYR A 73 6.73 -13.78 17.39
C TYR A 73 5.26 -14.15 17.31
N ALA A 74 4.40 -13.42 18.01
CA ALA A 74 2.98 -13.69 18.08
C ALA A 74 2.19 -12.56 17.42
N PHE A 75 1.21 -12.93 16.60
CA PHE A 75 0.35 -12.02 15.86
C PHE A 75 -1.11 -12.43 16.05
N ILE A 76 -2.01 -11.46 16.12
CA ILE A 76 -3.45 -11.71 16.00
C ILE A 76 -3.80 -11.60 14.53
N ALA A 77 -4.38 -12.66 13.98
CA ALA A 77 -4.75 -12.77 12.58
C ALA A 77 -6.26 -13.02 12.44
N GLU A 78 -6.90 -12.34 11.51
CA GLU A 78 -8.30 -12.55 11.14
C GLU A 78 -8.39 -13.30 9.80
N TRP A 79 -9.30 -14.27 9.74
CA TRP A 79 -9.64 -15.00 8.54
C TRP A 79 -11.14 -14.96 8.32
N TYR A 80 -11.57 -14.60 7.12
CA TYR A 80 -12.96 -14.76 6.72
C TYR A 80 -13.21 -16.20 6.29
N ASP A 81 -14.07 -16.91 7.02
CA ASP A 81 -14.51 -18.27 6.69
C ASP A 81 -15.72 -18.19 5.75
N PRO A 82 -15.56 -18.47 4.44
CA PRO A 82 -16.65 -18.33 3.48
C PRO A 82 -17.80 -19.33 3.72
N ASN A 83 -17.51 -20.49 4.34
CA ASN A 83 -18.53 -21.51 4.60
C ASN A 83 -19.42 -21.13 5.79
N ALA A 84 -18.85 -20.44 6.77
CA ALA A 84 -19.55 -20.01 7.97
C ALA A 84 -19.96 -18.52 7.95
N SER A 85 -19.61 -17.80 6.89
CA SER A 85 -19.84 -16.35 6.70
C SER A 85 -19.44 -15.51 7.92
N LEU A 86 -18.31 -15.84 8.54
CA LEU A 86 -17.86 -15.18 9.76
C LEU A 86 -16.33 -15.00 9.80
N PHE A 87 -15.89 -13.97 10.51
CA PHE A 87 -14.48 -13.77 10.81
C PHE A 87 -14.04 -14.62 12.00
N ARG A 88 -13.00 -15.42 11.80
CA ARG A 88 -12.30 -16.17 12.85
C ARG A 88 -11.02 -15.44 13.22
N ARG A 89 -10.73 -15.38 14.51
CA ARG A 89 -9.48 -14.84 15.05
C ARG A 89 -8.56 -15.96 15.49
N TYR A 90 -7.32 -15.89 15.02
CA TYR A 90 -6.25 -16.80 15.37
C TYR A 90 -5.08 -16.04 15.98
N GLU A 91 -4.40 -16.67 16.93
CA GLU A 91 -3.06 -16.27 17.32
C GLU A 91 -2.08 -17.07 16.45
N LEU A 92 -1.38 -16.37 15.56
CA LEU A 92 -0.34 -16.90 14.69
C LEU A 92 1.01 -16.73 15.39
N LEU A 93 1.72 -17.84 15.61
CA LEU A 93 3.09 -17.85 16.11
C LEU A 93 4.05 -18.13 14.95
N TYR A 94 5.08 -17.31 14.84
CA TYR A 94 6.16 -17.46 13.87
C TYR A 94 7.49 -17.71 14.58
N TYR A 95 8.22 -18.73 14.11
CA TYR A 95 9.51 -19.14 14.66
C TYR A 95 10.62 -18.84 13.62
N PRO A 96 11.34 -17.71 13.74
CA PRO A 96 12.35 -17.28 12.75
C PRO A 96 13.51 -18.26 12.54
N LYS A 97 13.84 -19.08 13.54
CA LYS A 97 14.98 -20.00 13.48
C LYS A 97 14.84 -21.09 12.43
N ASP A 98 13.61 -21.55 12.18
CA ASP A 98 13.31 -22.65 11.28
C ASP A 98 12.19 -22.34 10.27
N SER A 99 11.75 -21.07 10.21
CA SER A 99 10.63 -20.59 9.39
C SER A 99 9.37 -21.45 9.58
N SER A 100 9.10 -21.88 10.81
CA SER A 100 7.88 -22.62 11.14
C SER A 100 6.79 -21.71 11.70
N ILE A 101 5.54 -22.13 11.52
CA ILE A 101 4.36 -21.43 12.01
C ILE A 101 3.44 -22.35 12.79
N GLU A 102 2.71 -21.76 13.73
CA GLU A 102 1.68 -22.42 14.53
C GLU A 102 0.48 -21.48 14.69
N MET A 103 -0.75 -22.00 14.68
CA MET A 103 -1.95 -21.18 14.86
C MET A 103 -2.84 -21.72 15.98
N TYR A 104 -3.31 -20.83 16.83
CA TYR A 104 -4.27 -21.11 17.90
C TYR A 104 -5.58 -20.39 17.65
N ASP A 105 -6.70 -21.10 17.78
CA ASP A 105 -8.04 -20.51 17.76
C ASP A 105 -8.28 -19.79 19.09
N VAL A 106 -8.37 -18.45 19.02
CA VAL A 106 -8.51 -17.59 20.21
C VAL A 106 -9.83 -17.82 20.92
N LYS A 107 -10.91 -18.05 20.16
CA LYS A 107 -12.27 -18.22 20.69
C LYS A 107 -12.42 -19.57 21.39
N ASN A 108 -11.96 -20.64 20.73
CA ASN A 108 -12.13 -22.01 21.21
C ASN A 108 -10.95 -22.51 22.06
N ARG A 109 -9.88 -21.71 22.20
CA ARG A 109 -8.68 -22.03 22.99
C ARG A 109 -8.07 -23.39 22.65
N ARG A 110 -7.96 -23.68 21.35
CA ARG A 110 -7.39 -24.93 20.84
C ARG A 110 -6.42 -24.66 19.71
N THR A 111 -5.45 -25.55 19.53
CA THR A 111 -4.56 -25.52 18.36
C THR A 111 -5.41 -25.70 17.09
N PHE A 112 -5.27 -24.77 16.17
CA PHE A 112 -5.86 -24.85 14.82
C PHE A 112 -4.88 -25.47 13.83
N LEU A 113 -3.61 -25.04 13.89
CA LEU A 113 -2.50 -25.56 13.10
C LEU A 113 -1.32 -25.84 14.04
N ARG A 114 -0.84 -27.08 14.05
CA ARG A 114 0.37 -27.45 14.80
C ARG A 114 1.63 -26.88 14.13
N ARG A 115 2.69 -26.66 14.91
CA ARG A 115 3.99 -26.15 14.40
C ARG A 115 4.41 -26.92 13.16
N THR A 116 4.43 -26.23 12.02
CA THR A 116 4.74 -26.80 10.71
C THR A 116 5.66 -25.83 9.97
N LYS A 117 6.70 -26.35 9.29
CA LYS A 117 7.59 -25.53 8.47
C LYS A 117 6.80 -24.89 7.32
N TYR A 118 6.97 -23.60 7.10
CA TYR A 118 6.28 -22.86 6.05
C TYR A 118 7.21 -21.83 5.44
N GLU A 119 7.99 -22.26 4.45
CA GLU A 119 9.11 -21.49 3.89
C GLU A 119 8.66 -20.28 3.08
N SER A 120 7.43 -20.27 2.56
CA SER A 120 6.88 -19.18 1.75
C SER A 120 6.42 -17.97 2.57
N LEU A 121 6.68 -17.93 3.87
CA LEU A 121 6.31 -16.82 4.75
C LEU A 121 7.53 -16.33 5.50
N HIS A 122 7.88 -15.06 5.28
CA HIS A 122 9.02 -14.43 5.92
C HIS A 122 8.56 -13.48 7.03
N LEU A 123 9.47 -13.20 7.97
CA LEU A 123 9.18 -12.31 9.09
C LEU A 123 8.78 -10.89 8.61
N GLU A 124 9.33 -10.45 7.49
CA GLU A 124 9.03 -9.16 6.87
C GLU A 124 7.58 -9.03 6.39
N ASP A 125 6.91 -10.13 6.08
CA ASP A 125 5.50 -10.17 5.68
C ASP A 125 4.54 -9.98 6.86
N LEU A 126 5.05 -10.12 8.09
CA LEU A 126 4.25 -10.16 9.32
C LEU A 126 4.29 -8.82 10.05
N TYR A 127 3.37 -7.93 9.66
CA TYR A 127 3.15 -6.63 10.30
C TYR A 127 1.66 -6.31 10.31
N VAL A 128 1.22 -5.44 11.22
CA VAL A 128 -0.20 -5.08 11.36
C VAL A 128 -0.73 -4.48 10.05
N GLY A 129 -1.86 -5.02 9.58
CA GLY A 129 -2.51 -4.67 8.32
C GLY A 129 -2.05 -5.48 7.10
N SER A 130 -1.02 -6.34 7.22
CA SER A 130 -0.58 -7.22 6.13
C SER A 130 -1.60 -8.34 5.87
N LYS A 131 -1.64 -8.83 4.63
CA LYS A 131 -2.45 -9.99 4.24
C LYS A 131 -1.51 -11.12 3.82
N VAL A 132 -1.48 -12.20 4.60
CA VAL A 132 -0.58 -13.33 4.38
C VAL A 132 -1.39 -14.59 4.08
N THR A 133 -0.87 -15.45 3.20
CA THR A 133 -1.53 -16.72 2.87
C THR A 133 -0.87 -17.83 3.66
N VAL A 134 -1.67 -18.62 4.38
CA VAL A 134 -1.24 -19.82 5.11
C VAL A 134 -2.13 -20.98 4.71
N PHE A 135 -1.58 -22.01 4.07
CA PHE A 135 -2.33 -23.19 3.59
C PHE A 135 -3.65 -22.84 2.89
N SER A 136 -3.57 -21.98 1.87
CA SER A 136 -4.71 -21.51 1.07
C SER A 136 -5.73 -20.64 1.81
N ARG A 137 -5.43 -20.18 3.04
CA ARG A 137 -6.24 -19.21 3.78
C ARG A 137 -5.55 -17.85 3.78
N ARG A 138 -6.23 -16.83 3.26
CA ARG A 138 -5.77 -15.45 3.29
C ARG A 138 -6.10 -14.83 4.64
N LEU A 139 -5.10 -14.73 5.50
CA LEU A 139 -5.16 -14.14 6.83
C LEU A 139 -4.84 -12.64 6.74
N THR A 140 -5.50 -11.82 7.54
CA THR A 140 -5.14 -10.41 7.76
C THR A 140 -4.54 -10.28 9.14
N ILE A 141 -3.30 -9.79 9.25
CA ILE A 141 -2.69 -9.51 10.56
C ILE A 141 -3.33 -8.24 11.11
N VAL A 142 -3.99 -8.32 12.26
CA VAL A 142 -4.76 -7.21 12.84
C VAL A 142 -4.10 -6.61 14.08
N ASP A 143 -3.26 -7.36 14.78
CA ASP A 143 -2.53 -6.87 15.95
C ASP A 143 -1.30 -7.76 16.25
N TYR A 144 -0.44 -7.32 17.16
CA TYR A 144 0.58 -8.15 17.76
C TYR A 144 -0.02 -8.94 18.94
N GLY A 145 0.30 -10.23 19.03
CA GLY A 145 -0.23 -11.12 20.08
C GLY A 145 0.36 -10.88 21.46
N ASN A 146 1.51 -10.20 21.56
CA ASN A 146 2.11 -9.84 22.84
C ASN A 146 3.00 -8.59 22.77
N LEU A 147 3.28 -8.00 23.94
CA LEU A 147 4.11 -6.80 24.09
C LEU A 147 5.55 -6.99 23.60
N TYR A 148 6.11 -8.21 23.71
CA TYR A 148 7.45 -8.50 23.20
C TYR A 148 7.50 -8.32 21.69
N THR A 149 6.57 -8.97 20.98
CA THR A 149 6.42 -8.87 19.52
C THR A 149 6.08 -7.44 19.12
N SER A 150 5.17 -6.79 19.82
CA SER A 150 4.83 -5.37 19.56
C SER A 150 5.99 -4.41 19.80
N ARG A 151 6.94 -4.70 20.70
CA ARG A 151 8.11 -3.82 20.88
C ARG A 151 9.23 -4.12 19.90
N LYS A 152 9.42 -5.39 19.57
CA LYS A 152 10.53 -5.85 18.73
C LYS A 152 10.21 -5.76 17.24
N LEU A 153 8.98 -6.09 16.88
CA LEU A 153 8.43 -6.03 15.54
C LEU A 153 7.33 -4.99 15.40
N GLY A 154 7.12 -4.14 16.41
CA GLY A 154 6.24 -2.97 16.32
C GLY A 154 6.71 -2.08 15.20
N SER A 155 6.33 -2.49 14.00
CA SER A 155 6.85 -1.96 12.79
C SER A 155 6.25 -0.58 12.67
N ARG A 156 7.11 0.41 12.41
CA ARG A 156 6.68 1.70 11.87
C ARG A 156 6.36 1.56 10.38
N LYS A 157 5.91 0.38 9.94
CA LYS A 157 5.43 0.16 8.58
C LYS A 157 4.22 1.03 8.36
N GLU A 158 4.51 2.17 7.77
CA GLU A 158 3.54 3.13 7.31
C GLU A 158 3.20 2.78 5.87
N ARG A 159 1.98 3.14 5.48
CA ARG A 159 1.62 3.19 4.08
C ARG A 159 1.64 4.65 3.65
N THR A 160 2.23 4.92 2.50
CA THR A 160 2.19 6.23 1.88
C THR A 160 1.76 6.13 0.43
N LEU A 161 1.16 7.19 -0.09
CA LEU A 161 0.96 7.35 -1.52
C LEU A 161 2.26 7.85 -2.16
N ALA A 162 2.66 7.23 -3.26
CA ALA A 162 3.56 7.82 -4.23
C ALA A 162 2.78 8.06 -5.52
N LEU A 163 2.62 9.32 -5.92
CA LEU A 163 1.91 9.70 -7.13
C LEU A 163 2.88 10.33 -8.11
N ILE A 164 2.94 9.77 -9.31
CA ILE A 164 3.74 10.29 -10.42
C ILE A 164 2.79 11.03 -11.37
N LYS A 165 3.09 12.30 -11.59
CA LYS A 165 2.34 13.20 -12.48
C LYS A 165 2.64 12.87 -13.95
N PRO A 166 1.86 13.39 -14.91
CA PRO A 166 2.04 13.07 -16.32
C PRO A 166 3.46 13.33 -16.85
N ASP A 167 4.13 14.37 -16.35
CA ASP A 167 5.50 14.71 -16.75
C ASP A 167 6.54 13.66 -16.32
N GLY A 168 6.28 12.94 -15.22
CA GLY A 168 7.15 11.91 -14.67
C GLY A 168 7.02 10.55 -15.36
N MET A 169 6.03 10.38 -16.25
CA MET A 169 5.67 9.06 -16.78
C MET A 169 6.77 8.42 -17.64
N ARG A 170 7.69 9.22 -18.21
CA ARG A 170 8.83 8.69 -18.98
C ARG A 170 9.91 8.05 -18.10
N LYS A 171 9.87 8.27 -16.78
CA LYS A 171 10.90 7.85 -15.82
C LYS A 171 10.37 6.83 -14.80
N ILE A 172 9.23 6.21 -15.07
CA ILE A 172 8.62 5.25 -14.14
C ILE A 172 9.56 4.10 -13.79
N GLY A 173 10.35 3.58 -14.73
CA GLY A 173 11.28 2.49 -14.43
C GLY A 173 12.43 2.91 -13.50
N GLU A 174 12.92 4.15 -13.61
CA GLU A 174 13.89 4.73 -12.67
C GLU A 174 13.29 4.90 -11.28
N LEU A 175 12.01 5.31 -11.21
CA LEU A 175 11.29 5.49 -9.95
C LEU A 175 11.06 4.18 -9.21
N PHE A 176 10.74 3.10 -9.91
CA PHE A 176 10.65 1.77 -9.30
C PHE A 176 11.98 1.39 -8.64
N ASP A 177 13.11 1.57 -9.35
CA ASP A 177 14.43 1.28 -8.79
C ASP A 177 14.76 2.16 -7.57
N ILE A 178 14.46 3.46 -7.62
CA ILE A 178 14.67 4.38 -6.49
C ILE A 178 13.86 3.95 -5.26
N ILE A 179 12.59 3.59 -5.44
CA ILE A 179 11.70 3.17 -4.35
C ILE A 179 12.21 1.86 -3.72
N ILE A 180 12.56 0.87 -4.55
CA ILE A 180 13.05 -0.43 -4.08
C ILE A 180 14.38 -0.26 -3.35
N ASN A 181 15.32 0.53 -3.90
CA ASN A 181 16.62 0.79 -3.28
C ASN A 181 16.51 1.59 -1.97
N ALA A 182 15.44 2.36 -1.78
CA ALA A 182 15.15 3.04 -0.52
C ALA A 182 14.56 2.11 0.57
N GLY A 183 14.43 0.81 0.27
CA GLY A 183 13.85 -0.18 1.18
C GLY A 183 12.35 -0.02 1.36
N LEU A 184 11.66 0.52 0.34
CA LEU A 184 10.20 0.60 0.29
C LEU A 184 9.65 -0.48 -0.64
N THR A 185 8.58 -1.13 -0.22
CA THR A 185 7.85 -2.12 -1.01
C THR A 185 6.67 -1.46 -1.71
N ILE A 186 6.53 -1.68 -3.01
CA ILE A 186 5.34 -1.26 -3.76
C ILE A 186 4.27 -2.34 -3.59
N THR A 187 3.19 -2.05 -2.86
CA THR A 187 2.10 -3.02 -2.59
C THR A 187 0.95 -2.89 -3.57
N LYS A 188 0.78 -1.70 -4.17
CA LYS A 188 -0.18 -1.44 -5.25
C LYS A 188 0.45 -0.45 -6.21
N ALA A 189 0.16 -0.59 -7.50
CA ALA A 189 0.50 0.36 -8.53
C ALA A 189 -0.60 0.38 -9.58
N LYS A 190 -1.04 1.56 -10.03
CA LYS A 190 -2.02 1.66 -11.12
C LYS A 190 -1.91 2.99 -11.85
N MET A 191 -1.86 2.93 -13.17
CA MET A 191 -1.99 4.10 -14.04
C MET A 191 -3.46 4.49 -14.19
N MET A 192 -3.74 5.79 -14.07
CA MET A 192 -5.10 6.31 -14.02
C MET A 192 -5.22 7.64 -14.76
N LEU A 193 -6.46 7.97 -15.15
CA LEU A 193 -6.85 9.31 -15.60
C LEU A 193 -7.75 9.93 -14.54
N LEU A 194 -7.44 11.17 -14.13
CA LEU A 194 -8.26 11.89 -13.16
C LEU A 194 -9.32 12.75 -13.86
N SER A 195 -10.56 12.57 -13.44
CA SER A 195 -11.63 13.53 -13.73
C SER A 195 -11.38 14.83 -12.97
N ARG A 196 -12.05 15.91 -13.43
CA ARG A 196 -12.00 17.21 -12.73
C ARG A 196 -12.42 17.11 -11.27
N LYS A 197 -13.40 16.24 -10.97
CA LYS A 197 -13.88 16.04 -9.61
C LYS A 197 -12.81 15.36 -8.75
N GLU A 198 -12.26 14.24 -9.22
CA GLU A 198 -11.21 13.50 -8.48
C GLU A 198 -9.96 14.35 -8.27
N ALA A 199 -9.54 15.13 -9.27
CA ALA A 199 -8.42 16.06 -9.14
C ALA A 199 -8.72 17.17 -8.11
N ALA A 200 -9.96 17.68 -8.06
CA ALA A 200 -10.37 18.68 -7.09
C ALA A 200 -10.47 18.12 -5.67
N ASP A 201 -10.94 16.87 -5.52
CA ASP A 201 -10.98 16.16 -4.25
C ASP A 201 -9.55 15.88 -3.74
N PHE A 202 -8.63 15.52 -4.64
CA PHE A 202 -7.21 15.32 -4.32
C PHE A 202 -6.51 16.60 -3.84
N TYR A 203 -6.76 17.74 -4.50
CA TYR A 203 -6.17 19.03 -4.13
C TYR A 203 -7.09 19.90 -3.26
N ALA A 204 -8.01 19.31 -2.51
CA ALA A 204 -9.02 20.05 -1.74
C ALA A 204 -8.39 21.11 -0.80
N ASP A 205 -7.27 20.78 -0.15
CA ASP A 205 -6.54 21.67 0.76
C ASP A 205 -5.86 22.85 0.05
N HIS A 206 -5.66 22.75 -1.27
CA HIS A 206 -5.06 23.79 -2.11
C HIS A 206 -6.08 24.71 -2.77
N ARG A 207 -7.39 24.51 -2.56
CA ARG A 207 -8.46 25.23 -3.28
C ARG A 207 -8.39 26.76 -3.17
N ALA A 208 -7.85 27.28 -2.07
CA ALA A 208 -7.68 28.73 -1.84
C ALA A 208 -6.36 29.30 -2.40
N LYS A 209 -5.48 28.47 -2.97
CA LYS A 209 -4.18 28.90 -3.50
C LYS A 209 -4.32 29.47 -4.91
N PRO A 210 -3.57 30.52 -5.28
CA PRO A 210 -3.68 31.16 -6.59
C PRO A 210 -3.33 30.22 -7.76
N TYR A 211 -2.47 29.23 -7.52
CA TYR A 211 -2.02 28.23 -8.51
C TYR A 211 -2.90 26.97 -8.59
N TYR A 212 -4.03 26.92 -7.88
CA TYR A 212 -4.90 25.73 -7.81
C TYR A 212 -5.41 25.28 -9.19
N HIS A 213 -5.79 26.22 -10.05
CA HIS A 213 -6.31 25.89 -11.38
C HIS A 213 -5.24 25.28 -12.30
N GLU A 214 -3.99 25.75 -12.19
CA GLU A 214 -2.85 25.19 -12.93
C GLU A 214 -2.53 23.77 -12.46
N LEU A 215 -2.58 23.51 -11.14
CA LEU A 215 -2.41 22.16 -10.59
C LEU A 215 -3.44 21.17 -11.12
N LEU A 216 -4.71 21.59 -11.20
CA LEU A 216 -5.77 20.75 -11.76
C LEU A 216 -5.54 20.47 -13.25
N GLN A 217 -5.17 21.49 -14.04
CA GLN A 217 -4.88 21.30 -15.46
C GLN A 217 -3.71 20.34 -15.68
N LEU A 218 -2.65 20.48 -14.90
CA LEU A 218 -1.46 19.65 -15.00
C LEU A 218 -1.78 18.18 -14.69
N ILE A 219 -2.42 17.89 -13.56
CA ILE A 219 -2.68 16.49 -13.16
C ILE A 219 -3.70 15.80 -14.06
N MET A 220 -4.57 16.57 -14.72
CA MET A 220 -5.57 16.07 -15.67
C MET A 220 -5.06 16.02 -17.12
N SER A 221 -3.84 16.49 -17.40
CA SER A 221 -3.31 16.60 -18.77
C SER A 221 -2.99 15.24 -19.42
N GLY A 222 -2.85 14.19 -18.60
CA GLY A 222 -2.52 12.85 -19.07
C GLY A 222 -2.60 11.80 -17.96
N PRO A 223 -2.13 10.57 -18.24
CA PRO A 223 -2.07 9.51 -17.25
C PRO A 223 -1.16 9.87 -16.07
N ILE A 224 -1.61 9.52 -14.87
CA ILE A 224 -0.78 9.49 -13.66
C ILE A 224 -0.48 8.05 -13.29
N LEU A 225 0.54 7.82 -12.47
CA LEU A 225 0.77 6.54 -11.79
C LEU A 225 0.64 6.73 -10.29
N ALA A 226 -0.36 6.09 -9.68
CA ALA A 226 -0.50 6.02 -8.22
C ALA A 226 0.10 4.71 -7.71
N MET A 227 0.83 4.77 -6.61
CA MET A 227 1.43 3.62 -5.93
C MET A 227 1.20 3.67 -4.42
N GLU A 228 0.85 2.54 -3.82
CA GLU A 228 0.88 2.35 -2.37
C GLU A 228 2.27 1.82 -2.01
N LEU A 229 3.01 2.61 -1.23
CA LEU A 229 4.32 2.22 -0.71
C LEU A 229 4.18 1.78 0.74
N LEU A 230 4.93 0.76 1.10
CA LEU A 230 5.01 0.22 2.45
C LEU A 230 6.46 0.15 2.89
N GLY A 231 6.74 0.59 4.10
CA GLY A 231 8.04 0.43 4.73
C GLY A 231 8.13 1.18 6.04
N ASP A 232 9.21 0.98 6.78
CA ASP A 232 9.43 1.74 8.01
C ASP A 232 9.63 3.23 7.69
N ASP A 233 8.87 4.09 8.37
CA ASP A 233 8.84 5.54 8.17
C ASP A 233 8.59 5.93 6.69
N ALA A 234 7.70 5.18 6.00
CA ALA A 234 7.49 5.29 4.56
C ALA A 234 7.11 6.70 4.10
N VAL A 235 6.29 7.43 4.86
CA VAL A 235 5.91 8.82 4.52
C VAL A 235 7.16 9.70 4.50
N SER A 236 7.99 9.62 5.54
CA SER A 236 9.21 10.41 5.67
C SER A 236 10.23 10.05 4.59
N LYS A 237 10.44 8.75 4.34
CA LYS A 237 11.36 8.28 3.28
C LYS A 237 10.93 8.75 1.90
N TRP A 238 9.65 8.59 1.57
CA TRP A 238 9.14 9.03 0.26
C TRP A 238 9.25 10.55 0.09
N ARG A 239 8.93 11.34 1.12
CA ARG A 239 9.12 12.80 1.08
C ARG A 239 10.59 13.19 0.91
N ALA A 240 11.51 12.48 1.55
CA ALA A 240 12.94 12.73 1.40
C ALA A 240 13.42 12.45 -0.04
N ILE A 241 12.89 11.39 -0.68
CA ILE A 241 13.17 11.07 -2.09
C ILE A 241 12.61 12.14 -3.03
N VAL A 242 11.37 12.59 -2.82
CA VAL A 242 10.73 13.61 -3.67
C VAL A 242 11.41 14.99 -3.51
N GLY A 243 11.88 15.30 -2.31
CA GLY A 243 12.54 16.57 -1.97
C GLY A 243 11.58 17.67 -1.48
N PRO A 244 12.11 18.77 -0.91
CA PRO A 244 11.30 19.81 -0.26
C PRO A 244 10.48 20.67 -1.25
N ALA A 245 9.28 21.08 -0.83
CA ALA A 245 8.36 21.87 -1.64
C ALA A 245 8.80 23.33 -1.88
N ASN A 246 9.84 23.85 -1.21
CA ASN A 246 10.41 25.19 -1.46
C ASN A 246 11.93 25.14 -1.30
N PRO A 247 12.74 25.63 -2.26
CA PRO A 247 14.18 25.69 -2.10
C PRO A 247 14.55 26.97 -1.35
N THR A 248 14.63 26.90 -0.03
CA THR A 248 15.43 27.86 0.73
C THR A 248 16.65 27.12 1.25
N THR A 249 17.75 27.25 0.51
CA THR A 249 19.15 27.03 0.93
C THR A 249 19.54 25.65 1.47
N THR A 250 20.39 24.97 0.68
CA THR A 250 21.57 24.15 1.05
C THR A 250 21.51 23.23 2.28
N GLU A 251 21.61 21.91 2.03
CA GLU A 251 22.67 20.99 2.53
C GLU A 251 22.78 19.83 1.51
N SER A 252 23.66 19.93 0.51
CA SER A 252 24.95 19.20 0.39
C SER A 252 24.91 17.70 0.74
N ASP A 253 25.08 16.89 -0.33
CA ASP A 253 25.74 15.58 -0.40
C ASP A 253 24.90 14.29 -0.59
N THR A 254 23.57 14.34 -0.69
CA THR A 254 22.79 13.14 -1.11
C THR A 254 21.75 13.37 -2.22
N LEU A 255 21.52 14.61 -2.64
CA LEU A 255 20.46 14.98 -3.60
C LEU A 255 20.94 15.15 -5.05
N ASP A 256 22.25 15.19 -5.29
CA ASP A 256 22.79 15.51 -6.62
C ASP A 256 22.55 14.37 -7.63
N SER A 257 22.50 13.11 -7.19
CA SER A 257 22.30 11.95 -8.08
C SER A 257 20.87 11.80 -8.63
N ILE A 258 19.86 12.23 -7.87
CA ILE A 258 18.44 12.17 -8.29
C ILE A 258 18.11 13.36 -9.20
N SER A 259 18.75 14.52 -8.98
CA SER A 259 18.54 15.71 -9.82
C SER A 259 19.15 15.54 -11.23
N GLU A 260 20.31 14.90 -11.36
CA GLU A 260 20.95 14.64 -12.66
C GLU A 260 20.12 13.71 -13.56
N SER A 261 19.47 12.70 -12.99
CA SER A 261 18.61 11.77 -13.73
C SER A 261 17.29 12.41 -14.19
N PHE A 262 16.75 13.40 -13.45
CA PHE A 262 15.46 14.01 -13.76
C PHE A 262 15.50 15.23 -14.74
N GLY A 263 16.67 15.86 -14.94
CA GLY A 263 16.87 16.95 -15.91
C GLY A 263 16.49 18.33 -15.36
N HIS A 264 16.15 19.30 -16.23
CA HIS A 264 15.79 20.68 -15.83
C HIS A 264 14.56 20.78 -14.89
N TYR A 265 13.73 19.73 -14.83
CA TYR A 265 12.62 19.57 -13.91
C TYR A 265 12.97 18.44 -12.94
N GLY A 266 13.15 18.76 -11.66
CA GLY A 266 13.50 17.76 -10.65
C GLY A 266 12.35 16.78 -10.36
N LEU A 267 12.66 15.68 -9.66
CA LEU A 267 11.67 14.68 -9.24
C LEU A 267 10.47 15.31 -8.48
N ARG A 268 10.70 16.41 -7.76
CA ARG A 268 9.67 17.22 -7.10
C ARG A 268 8.52 17.66 -8.02
N ASP A 269 8.82 18.01 -9.26
CA ASP A 269 7.80 18.49 -10.19
C ASP A 269 7.04 17.29 -10.79
N ALA A 270 7.74 16.16 -10.96
CA ALA A 270 7.23 14.91 -11.51
C ALA A 270 6.43 14.03 -10.52
N ALA A 271 6.61 14.20 -9.21
CA ALA A 271 6.02 13.34 -8.19
C ALA A 271 5.30 14.11 -7.07
N HIS A 272 4.49 13.40 -6.29
CA HIS A 272 3.79 13.88 -5.10
C HIS A 272 3.91 12.84 -3.98
N GLY A 273 4.06 13.34 -2.76
CA GLY A 273 4.08 12.56 -1.53
C GLY A 273 3.27 13.26 -0.43
N PRO A 274 2.41 12.54 0.30
CA PRO A 274 1.67 13.07 1.44
C PRO A 274 2.60 13.66 2.50
N ASP A 275 2.12 14.69 3.22
CA ASP A 275 2.90 15.36 4.25
C ASP A 275 2.91 14.62 5.61
N SER A 276 1.96 13.71 5.81
CA SER A 276 1.69 13.04 7.08
C SER A 276 1.01 11.70 6.85
N VAL A 277 1.07 10.80 7.84
CA VAL A 277 0.39 9.49 7.81
C VAL A 277 -1.13 9.65 7.64
N ALA A 278 -1.71 10.72 8.22
CA ALA A 278 -3.14 11.02 8.08
C ALA A 278 -3.50 11.45 6.66
N SER A 279 -2.69 12.29 6.01
CA SER A 279 -2.89 12.65 4.59
C SER A 279 -2.70 11.43 3.70
N ALA A 280 -1.65 10.65 3.95
CA ALA A 280 -1.39 9.41 3.23
C ALA A 280 -2.57 8.44 3.24
N ALA A 281 -3.20 8.23 4.40
CA ALA A 281 -4.38 7.37 4.50
C ALA A 281 -5.58 7.89 3.68
N LYS A 282 -5.84 9.22 3.73
CA LYS A 282 -6.93 9.85 2.95
C LYS A 282 -6.68 9.74 1.45
N GLU A 283 -5.47 10.07 1.02
CA GLU A 283 -5.08 10.02 -0.39
C GLU A 283 -5.08 8.59 -0.91
N LEU A 284 -4.56 7.62 -0.15
CA LEU A 284 -4.63 6.20 -0.51
C LEU A 284 -6.06 5.71 -0.66
N GLU A 285 -7.01 6.13 0.20
CA GLU A 285 -8.41 5.75 0.06
C GLU A 285 -9.06 6.36 -1.20
N LEU A 286 -8.59 7.53 -1.68
CA LEU A 286 -9.04 8.11 -2.94
C LEU A 286 -8.62 7.26 -4.15
N PHE A 287 -7.36 6.80 -4.20
CA PHE A 287 -6.82 6.05 -5.35
C PHE A 287 -7.06 4.54 -5.26
N PHE A 288 -7.05 3.98 -4.06
CA PHE A 288 -7.20 2.55 -3.79
C PHE A 288 -8.25 2.28 -2.70
N PRO A 289 -9.55 2.54 -2.98
CA PRO A 289 -10.61 2.41 -1.99
C PRO A 289 -10.66 1.02 -1.36
N SER A 290 -10.77 0.96 -0.03
CA SER A 290 -10.78 -0.30 0.72
C SER A 290 -12.15 -0.97 0.78
N SER A 291 -13.23 -0.20 0.58
CA SER A 291 -14.63 -0.58 0.83
C SER A 291 -15.43 -0.90 -0.44
N GLY A 292 -14.76 -1.27 -1.53
CA GLY A 292 -15.41 -1.61 -2.81
C GLY A 292 -15.86 -0.40 -3.64
N GLY A 293 -15.47 0.81 -3.22
CA GLY A 293 -15.60 2.01 -4.05
C GLY A 293 -14.78 1.91 -5.33
N ARG A 294 -15.21 2.59 -6.40
CA ARG A 294 -14.41 2.75 -7.62
C ARG A 294 -13.50 3.95 -7.45
N GLY A 295 -12.19 3.71 -7.37
CA GLY A 295 -11.17 4.74 -7.55
C GLY A 295 -11.10 5.21 -9.01
N PRO A 296 -10.17 6.10 -9.35
CA PRO A 296 -10.07 6.64 -10.69
C PRO A 296 -9.87 5.56 -11.76
N VAL A 297 -10.38 5.87 -12.96
CA VAL A 297 -10.41 4.94 -14.09
C VAL A 297 -8.99 4.64 -14.59
N SER A 298 -8.80 3.43 -15.09
CA SER A 298 -7.54 3.04 -15.73
C SER A 298 -7.29 3.91 -16.97
N SER A 299 -6.02 4.16 -17.29
CA SER A 299 -5.61 4.85 -18.53
C SER A 299 -5.53 3.93 -19.76
N ALA A 300 -5.92 2.65 -19.63
CA ALA A 300 -5.89 1.66 -20.70
C ALA A 300 -6.76 2.10 -21.90
N LYS A 301 -6.21 1.94 -23.11
CA LYS A 301 -6.81 2.39 -24.37
C LYS A 301 -7.39 1.23 -25.20
N PHE A 302 -6.96 -0.01 -24.95
CA PHE A 302 -7.43 -1.25 -25.59
C PHE A 302 -7.47 -1.23 -27.13
N THR A 303 -6.55 -0.49 -27.77
CA THR A 303 -6.56 -0.24 -29.22
C THR A 303 -5.15 -0.33 -29.79
N ASN A 304 -4.87 -1.26 -30.71
CA ASN A 304 -3.53 -1.45 -31.25
C ASN A 304 -2.46 -1.50 -30.14
N CYS A 305 -2.63 -2.46 -29.24
CA CYS A 305 -1.79 -2.68 -28.08
C CYS A 305 -1.55 -4.18 -27.85
N THR A 306 -0.54 -4.51 -27.04
CA THR A 306 -0.31 -5.86 -26.53
C THR A 306 -0.22 -5.84 -25.00
N CYS A 307 -0.48 -6.98 -24.37
CA CYS A 307 -0.39 -7.14 -22.92
C CYS A 307 1.00 -7.68 -22.56
N CYS A 308 1.67 -7.03 -21.61
CA CYS A 308 2.92 -7.49 -21.04
C CYS A 308 2.72 -7.75 -19.55
N ILE A 309 3.09 -8.93 -19.07
CA ILE A 309 3.05 -9.27 -17.63
C ILE A 309 4.47 -9.42 -17.11
N ILE A 310 4.85 -8.60 -16.14
CA ILE A 310 6.01 -8.83 -15.27
C ILE A 310 5.60 -9.84 -14.21
N LYS A 311 6.21 -11.03 -14.26
CA LYS A 311 5.86 -12.17 -13.39
C LYS A 311 6.28 -11.95 -11.93
N PRO A 312 5.67 -12.67 -10.96
CA PRO A 312 5.97 -12.49 -9.55
C PRO A 312 7.44 -12.63 -9.16
N HIS A 313 8.17 -13.62 -9.67
CA HIS A 313 9.62 -13.73 -9.37
C HIS A 313 10.38 -12.44 -9.71
N ALA A 314 10.08 -11.83 -10.86
CA ALA A 314 10.74 -10.60 -11.32
C ALA A 314 10.40 -9.39 -10.44
N VAL A 315 9.15 -9.31 -9.98
CA VAL A 315 8.70 -8.27 -9.05
C VAL A 315 9.41 -8.45 -7.70
N ASN A 316 9.46 -9.68 -7.18
CA ASN A 316 10.07 -10.02 -5.89
C ASN A 316 11.59 -9.80 -5.89
N GLU A 317 12.27 -10.06 -7.01
CA GLU A 317 13.71 -9.79 -7.18
C GLU A 317 14.02 -8.30 -7.41
N GLY A 318 12.99 -7.43 -7.45
CA GLY A 318 13.16 -6.00 -7.65
C GLY A 318 13.58 -5.62 -9.07
N LEU A 319 13.29 -6.46 -10.07
CA LEU A 319 13.70 -6.26 -11.47
C LEU A 319 12.67 -5.46 -12.28
N ALA A 320 11.50 -5.16 -11.71
CA ALA A 320 10.43 -4.42 -12.38
C ALA A 320 10.90 -3.09 -12.98
N GLY A 321 11.68 -2.30 -12.26
CA GLY A 321 12.18 -1.02 -12.76
C GLY A 321 13.14 -1.17 -13.96
N LYS A 322 14.05 -2.15 -13.91
CA LYS A 322 14.93 -2.49 -15.04
C LYS A 322 14.15 -2.92 -16.28
N ILE A 323 13.14 -3.76 -16.12
CA ILE A 323 12.28 -4.24 -17.21
C ILE A 323 11.53 -3.06 -17.85
N ILE A 324 10.89 -2.23 -17.03
CA ILE A 324 10.14 -1.05 -17.49
C ILE A 324 11.06 -0.08 -18.24
N LYS A 325 12.29 0.16 -17.74
CA LYS A 325 13.29 0.97 -18.45
C LYS A 325 13.67 0.39 -19.80
N ALA A 326 13.87 -0.93 -19.90
CA ALA A 326 14.20 -1.58 -21.16
C ALA A 326 13.09 -1.39 -22.20
N ILE A 327 11.82 -1.57 -21.80
CA ILE A 327 10.64 -1.35 -22.64
C ILE A 327 10.58 0.10 -23.13
N LEU A 328 10.70 1.08 -22.23
CA LEU A 328 10.63 2.49 -22.61
C LEU A 328 11.81 2.91 -23.51
N LYS A 329 13.00 2.35 -23.28
CA LYS A 329 14.21 2.64 -24.07
C LYS A 329 14.10 2.15 -25.51
N GLU A 330 13.40 1.05 -25.74
CA GLU A 330 13.15 0.51 -27.09
C GLU A 330 12.07 1.32 -27.85
N GLY A 331 11.47 2.34 -27.22
CA GLY A 331 10.51 3.24 -27.85
C GLY A 331 9.06 2.76 -27.78
N PHE A 332 8.77 1.75 -26.95
CA PHE A 332 7.39 1.37 -26.65
C PHE A 332 6.70 2.41 -25.74
N GLU A 333 5.42 2.67 -25.98
CA GLU A 333 4.56 3.44 -25.07
C GLU A 333 3.91 2.47 -24.06
N ILE A 334 4.01 2.77 -22.77
CA ILE A 334 3.22 2.12 -21.71
C ILE A 334 1.99 2.99 -21.44
N SER A 335 0.84 2.61 -21.97
CA SER A 335 -0.41 3.39 -21.84
C SER A 335 -1.22 3.04 -20.60
N ALA A 336 -1.00 1.86 -20.02
CA ALA A 336 -1.53 1.48 -18.72
C ALA A 336 -0.58 0.51 -18.01
N LEU A 337 -0.62 0.55 -16.68
CA LEU A 337 0.12 -0.34 -15.79
C LEU A 337 -0.76 -0.61 -14.58
N GLN A 338 -0.84 -1.86 -14.14
CA GLN A 338 -1.51 -2.22 -12.89
C GLN A 338 -0.81 -3.40 -12.21
N MET A 339 -0.56 -3.27 -10.91
CA MET A 339 -0.12 -4.35 -10.05
C MET A 339 -1.32 -5.04 -9.40
N PHE A 340 -1.32 -6.37 -9.40
CA PHE A 340 -2.35 -7.17 -8.75
C PHE A 340 -1.83 -8.57 -8.40
N ASN A 341 -2.55 -9.24 -7.51
CA ASN A 341 -2.38 -10.66 -7.24
C ASN A 341 -3.51 -11.39 -7.94
N MET A 342 -3.18 -12.41 -8.74
CA MET A 342 -4.20 -13.21 -9.42
C MET A 342 -4.64 -14.39 -8.56
N GLU A 343 -5.95 -14.66 -8.56
CA GLU A 343 -6.47 -15.91 -8.03
C GLU A 343 -6.28 -17.03 -9.05
N ARG A 344 -6.10 -18.27 -8.57
CA ARG A 344 -5.83 -19.42 -9.44
C ARG A 344 -6.85 -19.58 -10.56
N THR A 345 -8.14 -19.36 -10.28
CA THR A 345 -9.21 -19.43 -11.30
C THR A 345 -8.97 -18.44 -12.44
N ASN A 346 -8.56 -17.21 -12.11
CA ASN A 346 -8.31 -16.16 -13.10
C ASN A 346 -7.03 -16.45 -13.90
N VAL A 347 -6.02 -17.07 -13.27
CA VAL A 347 -4.79 -17.49 -13.95
C VAL A 347 -5.06 -18.64 -14.92
N GLU A 348 -5.86 -19.63 -14.50
CA GLU A 348 -6.27 -20.75 -15.36
C GLU A 348 -7.09 -20.27 -16.56
N GLU A 349 -8.01 -19.32 -16.36
CA GLU A 349 -8.74 -18.67 -17.45
C GLU A 349 -7.79 -17.88 -18.37
N PHE A 350 -6.83 -17.15 -17.80
CA PHE A 350 -5.86 -16.38 -18.56
C PHE A 350 -4.96 -17.26 -19.43
N TYR A 351 -4.55 -18.43 -18.92
CA TYR A 351 -3.69 -19.38 -19.61
C TYR A 351 -4.45 -20.53 -20.30
N GLU A 352 -5.78 -20.46 -20.42
CA GLU A 352 -6.60 -21.56 -20.94
C GLU A 352 -6.11 -22.07 -22.31
N ILE A 353 -5.66 -21.17 -23.19
CA ILE A 353 -5.16 -21.49 -24.53
C ILE A 353 -3.91 -22.38 -24.54
N TYR A 354 -3.16 -22.44 -23.43
CA TYR A 354 -1.95 -23.26 -23.30
C TYR A 354 -2.22 -24.61 -22.67
N LYS A 355 -3.43 -24.82 -22.13
CA LYS A 355 -3.81 -26.05 -21.42
C LYS A 355 -3.78 -27.25 -22.37
N GLY A 356 -2.91 -28.20 -22.07
CA GLY A 356 -2.70 -29.40 -22.89
C GLY A 356 -1.85 -29.18 -24.16
N VAL A 357 -1.39 -27.95 -24.40
CA VAL A 357 -0.47 -27.60 -25.49
C VAL A 357 0.96 -27.52 -24.98
N VAL A 358 1.14 -26.86 -23.84
CA VAL A 358 2.45 -26.60 -23.23
C VAL A 358 2.62 -27.50 -21.99
N PRO A 359 3.68 -28.33 -21.92
CA PRO A 359 3.94 -29.20 -20.76
C PRO A 359 4.03 -28.45 -19.43
N GLU A 360 4.56 -27.22 -19.47
CA GLU A 360 4.82 -26.36 -18.31
C GLU A 360 3.57 -25.61 -17.83
N TYR A 361 2.38 -25.86 -18.40
CA TYR A 361 1.15 -25.14 -18.05
C TYR A 361 0.89 -25.05 -16.54
N LEU A 362 1.06 -26.17 -15.81
CA LEU A 362 0.84 -26.19 -14.36
C LEU A 362 1.85 -25.31 -13.60
N GLU A 363 3.09 -25.26 -14.06
CA GLU A 363 4.14 -24.42 -13.49
C GLU A 363 3.88 -22.95 -13.80
N MET A 364 3.45 -22.62 -15.02
CA MET A 364 3.04 -21.26 -15.38
C MET A 364 1.90 -20.74 -14.50
N VAL A 365 0.89 -21.58 -14.26
CA VAL A 365 -0.22 -21.24 -13.35
C VAL A 365 0.28 -21.04 -11.93
N SER A 366 1.13 -21.94 -11.44
CA SER A 366 1.72 -21.85 -10.10
C SER A 366 2.55 -20.59 -9.91
N GLU A 367 3.39 -20.25 -10.89
CA GLU A 367 4.26 -19.08 -10.88
C GLU A 367 3.45 -17.79 -10.84
N LEU A 368 2.43 -17.64 -11.69
CA LEU A 368 1.62 -16.41 -11.71
C LEU A 368 0.74 -16.24 -10.46
N CYS A 369 0.44 -17.34 -9.75
CA CYS A 369 -0.25 -17.31 -8.46
C CYS A 369 0.67 -17.03 -7.26
N SER A 370 1.99 -17.09 -7.44
CA SER A 370 2.94 -17.09 -6.32
C SER A 370 3.06 -15.74 -5.61
N GLY A 371 2.68 -14.64 -6.27
CA GLY A 371 2.88 -13.30 -5.71
C GLY A 371 2.25 -12.18 -6.55
N PRO A 372 2.64 -10.91 -6.28
CA PRO A 372 2.17 -9.78 -7.07
C PRO A 372 2.81 -9.80 -8.46
N CYS A 373 2.00 -9.58 -9.49
CA CYS A 373 2.48 -9.34 -10.85
C CYS A 373 2.11 -7.92 -11.29
N ILE A 374 2.79 -7.42 -12.33
CA ILE A 374 2.48 -6.13 -12.95
C ILE A 374 2.06 -6.40 -14.39
N ALA A 375 0.83 -6.06 -14.75
CA ALA A 375 0.40 -6.07 -16.15
C ALA A 375 0.49 -4.66 -16.74
N MET A 376 0.90 -4.59 -17.99
CA MET A 376 1.07 -3.36 -18.76
C MET A 376 0.41 -3.48 -20.12
N GLU A 377 -0.23 -2.39 -20.54
CA GLU A 377 -0.65 -2.19 -21.92
C GLU A 377 0.48 -1.51 -22.69
N ILE A 378 1.04 -2.22 -23.67
CA ILE A 378 2.15 -1.77 -24.50
C ILE A 378 1.64 -1.38 -25.88
N ARG A 379 2.09 -0.23 -26.38
CA ARG A 379 1.67 0.33 -27.67
C ARG A 379 2.87 0.70 -28.54
N GLN A 380 2.73 0.40 -29.82
CA GLN A 380 3.64 0.80 -30.89
C GLN A 380 2.94 0.55 -32.25
N PHE A 381 3.67 0.71 -33.35
CA PHE A 381 3.25 0.17 -34.64
C PHE A 381 3.42 -1.36 -34.63
N ASP A 382 2.36 -2.10 -34.96
CA ASP A 382 2.31 -3.58 -34.87
C ASP A 382 2.87 -4.14 -33.54
N PRO A 383 2.27 -3.74 -32.40
CA PRO A 383 2.85 -3.97 -31.08
C PRO A 383 3.00 -5.45 -30.77
N SER A 384 2.09 -6.30 -31.25
CA SER A 384 2.13 -7.73 -31.02
C SER A 384 3.38 -8.39 -31.60
N LYS A 385 3.74 -8.05 -32.84
CA LYS A 385 4.93 -8.62 -33.49
C LYS A 385 6.20 -8.02 -32.90
N VAL A 386 6.29 -6.69 -32.88
CA VAL A 386 7.52 -6.00 -32.48
C VAL A 386 7.86 -6.25 -31.01
N PHE A 387 6.85 -6.27 -30.13
CA PHE A 387 7.09 -6.54 -28.71
C PHE A 387 7.47 -7.99 -28.44
N ARG A 388 6.94 -8.95 -29.21
CA ARG A 388 7.37 -10.35 -29.12
C ARG A 388 8.80 -10.51 -29.61
N ASP A 389 9.17 -9.86 -30.71
CA ASP A 389 10.54 -9.87 -31.22
C ASP A 389 11.51 -9.26 -30.19
N PHE A 390 11.10 -8.20 -29.48
CA PHE A 390 11.84 -7.62 -28.35
C PHE A 390 11.96 -8.57 -27.13
N CYS A 391 10.89 -9.32 -26.82
CA CYS A 391 10.89 -10.26 -25.70
C CYS A 391 11.68 -11.54 -25.97
N GLY A 392 12.14 -11.79 -27.20
CA GLY A 392 12.88 -13.02 -27.52
C GLY A 392 12.03 -14.30 -27.51
N PRO A 393 12.67 -15.48 -27.66
CA PRO A 393 12.01 -16.77 -27.70
C PRO A 393 11.51 -17.18 -26.31
N SER A 394 10.48 -18.03 -26.28
CA SER A 394 9.86 -18.51 -25.04
C SER A 394 10.80 -19.35 -24.16
N ASP A 395 11.84 -19.97 -24.74
CA ASP A 395 12.82 -20.79 -24.04
C ASP A 395 14.15 -20.02 -23.88
N PRO A 396 14.63 -19.76 -22.64
CA PRO A 396 15.89 -19.05 -22.39
C PRO A 396 17.14 -19.82 -22.85
N GLY A 397 17.05 -21.13 -23.09
CA GLY A 397 18.18 -21.95 -23.55
C GLY A 397 18.59 -21.73 -25.00
N LEU A 398 17.69 -21.20 -25.85
CA LEU A 398 17.90 -21.11 -27.30
C LEU A 398 18.70 -19.89 -27.76
N GLU A 399 18.85 -18.85 -26.93
CA GLU A 399 19.54 -17.61 -27.33
C GLU A 399 21.08 -17.67 -27.29
N HIS A 400 21.67 -18.74 -26.75
CA HIS A 400 23.13 -18.84 -26.65
C HIS A 400 23.85 -19.11 -27.99
N GLY A 401 23.12 -19.15 -29.12
CA GLY A 401 23.64 -19.56 -30.43
C GLY A 401 23.86 -18.46 -31.47
N GLN A 402 23.31 -17.24 -31.33
CA GLN A 402 23.45 -16.20 -32.37
C GLN A 402 23.51 -14.78 -31.78
N GLY A 403 24.72 -14.25 -31.61
CA GLY A 403 25.05 -12.82 -31.79
C GLY A 403 24.18 -11.71 -31.17
N GLY A 404 23.46 -11.96 -30.08
CA GLY A 404 22.61 -10.98 -29.38
C GLY A 404 23.26 -10.43 -28.11
N ARG A 405 23.15 -9.10 -27.91
CA ARG A 405 23.71 -8.33 -26.78
C ARG A 405 23.25 -8.84 -25.41
N TRP A 406 24.21 -8.96 -24.50
CA TRP A 406 24.07 -9.30 -23.07
C TRP A 406 23.02 -8.50 -22.28
N MET A 407 22.37 -9.19 -21.32
CA MET A 407 22.52 -8.90 -19.88
C MET A 407 22.61 -10.21 -19.07
N GLY A 408 23.57 -10.24 -18.14
CA GLY A 408 24.15 -11.38 -17.40
C GLY A 408 23.22 -12.45 -16.79
N GLY A 409 23.64 -13.70 -16.97
CA GLY A 409 23.89 -14.67 -15.88
C GLY A 409 22.70 -15.24 -15.11
N SER A 410 22.27 -16.44 -15.52
CA SER A 410 21.44 -17.43 -14.81
C SER A 410 20.05 -16.99 -14.31
N SER A 411 19.00 -17.63 -14.85
CA SER A 411 17.55 -17.50 -14.55
C SER A 411 16.94 -16.13 -14.87
N SER A 412 15.77 -15.92 -15.46
CA SER A 412 14.70 -16.68 -16.12
C SER A 412 13.77 -15.60 -16.75
N TRP A 413 13.03 -15.85 -17.83
CA TRP A 413 12.25 -14.79 -18.50
C TRP A 413 11.14 -14.20 -17.62
N HIS A 414 11.24 -12.89 -17.39
CA HIS A 414 10.36 -12.08 -16.56
C HIS A 414 9.06 -11.61 -17.24
N LEU A 415 8.83 -11.95 -18.52
CA LEU A 415 7.75 -11.37 -19.35
C LEU A 415 6.86 -12.44 -19.99
N SER A 416 5.55 -12.16 -20.09
CA SER A 416 4.58 -12.95 -20.87
C SER A 416 3.79 -12.00 -21.77
N SER A 417 3.75 -12.26 -23.08
CA SER A 417 2.91 -11.54 -24.05
C SER A 417 1.72 -12.41 -24.48
N SER A 418 0.48 -12.02 -24.18
CA SER A 418 -0.73 -12.73 -24.62
C SER A 418 -1.47 -11.91 -25.69
N HIS A 419 -1.83 -12.54 -26.81
CA HIS A 419 -2.78 -11.96 -27.77
C HIS A 419 -4.21 -12.14 -27.23
N ARG A 420 -4.96 -11.05 -27.12
CA ARG A 420 -6.43 -11.06 -27.22
C ARG A 420 -6.83 -10.10 -28.32
#